data_AF-A0A090WVX0-F1
#
_entry.id   AF-A0A090WVX0-F1
#
_cell.length_a   1.000
_cell.length_b   1.000
_cell.length_c   1.000
_cell.angle_alpha   90.00
_cell.angle_beta   90.00
_cell.angle_gamma   90.00
#
_symmetry.space_group_name_H-M   'P 1'
#
loop_
_entity.id
_entity.type
_entity.pdbx_description
1 polymer ?
#
loop_
_entity_poly.entity_id
_entity_poly.type
_entity_poly.pdbx_seq_one_letter_code
_entity_poly.pdbx_strand_id
1 'polypeptide(L)'
;MDIEQFTEGDVEMKRIYPLLTKNIPEGLGLKEYNIQSKASLKKILIDKGTSQKLYYPDFAITISGVPLIIIEAKNQMKIWMKLIDKLAYMRQN
;
A
#
# COMPACT_ATOMS: atom_id res chain seq x y z
N MET A 1 -22.13 10.86 -13.65
CA MET A 1 -20.71 11.07 -13.31
C MET A 1 -20.16 9.69 -13.01
N ASP A 2 -19.49 9.07 -13.98
CA ASP A 2 -18.89 7.76 -13.79
C ASP A 2 -17.80 7.90 -12.73
N ILE A 3 -18.02 7.30 -11.57
CA ILE A 3 -16.98 7.19 -10.56
C ILE A 3 -16.01 6.17 -11.12
N GLU A 4 -14.95 6.66 -11.75
CA GLU A 4 -13.86 5.81 -12.24
C GLU A 4 -13.43 4.90 -11.09
N GLN A 5 -13.62 3.58 -11.25
CA GLN A 5 -13.29 2.62 -10.21
C GLN A 5 -11.78 2.59 -10.04
N PHE A 6 -11.29 3.36 -9.08
CA PHE A 6 -9.88 3.41 -8.75
C PHE A 6 -9.51 2.12 -8.01
N THR A 7 -8.76 1.23 -8.65
CA THR A 7 -8.36 -0.05 -8.07
C THR A 7 -7.20 0.12 -7.08
N GLU A 8 -6.86 -0.91 -6.30
CA GLU A 8 -5.64 -0.88 -5.47
C GLU A 8 -4.39 -0.75 -6.33
N GLY A 9 -4.34 -1.43 -7.48
CA GLY A 9 -3.23 -1.28 -8.44
C GLY A 9 -3.11 0.13 -9.02
N ASP A 10 -4.23 0.83 -9.22
CA ASP A 10 -4.19 2.25 -9.62
C ASP A 10 -3.61 3.14 -8.53
N VAL A 11 -3.90 2.87 -7.25
CA VAL A 11 -3.25 3.56 -6.13
C VAL A 11 -1.76 3.30 -6.11
N GLU A 12 -1.37 2.03 -6.25
CA GLU A 12 0.05 1.63 -6.30
C GLU A 12 0.79 2.36 -7.44
N MET A 13 0.27 2.30 -8.67
CA MET A 13 1.01 2.73 -9.87
C MET A 13 0.80 4.19 -10.28
N LYS A 14 -0.40 4.75 -10.08
CA LYS A 14 -0.72 6.13 -10.51
C LYS A 14 -0.52 7.16 -9.40
N ARG A 15 -0.40 6.73 -8.14
CA ARG A 15 -0.24 7.64 -6.98
C ARG A 15 1.04 7.38 -6.19
N ILE A 16 1.22 6.17 -5.67
CA ILE A 16 2.36 5.85 -4.79
C ILE A 16 3.66 5.85 -5.58
N TYR A 17 3.74 5.09 -6.68
CA TYR A 17 4.98 4.99 -7.46
C TYR A 17 5.50 6.35 -7.97
N PRO A 18 4.66 7.26 -8.51
CA PRO A 18 5.10 8.61 -8.87
C PRO A 18 5.56 9.44 -7.67
N LEU A 19 4.92 9.31 -6.50
CA LEU A 19 5.35 10.01 -5.28
C LEU A 19 6.74 9.55 -4.83
N LEU A 20 7.06 8.26 -5.00
CA LEU A 20 8.37 7.71 -4.65
C LEU A 20 9.46 8.15 -5.62
N THR A 21 9.18 8.16 -6.92
CA THR A 21 10.19 8.28 -7.98
C THR A 21 10.39 9.69 -8.54
N LYS A 22 9.36 10.54 -8.54
CA LYS A 22 9.50 11.93 -9.01
C LYS A 22 10.47 12.70 -8.11
N ASN A 23 11.22 13.62 -8.70
CA ASN A 23 12.15 14.46 -7.96
C ASN A 23 11.43 15.37 -6.96
N ILE A 24 12.18 15.82 -5.97
CA ILE A 24 11.75 16.88 -5.06
C ILE A 24 11.51 18.15 -5.90
N PRO A 25 10.40 18.90 -5.67
CA PRO A 25 9.47 18.80 -4.54
C PRO A 25 8.24 17.90 -4.77
N GLU A 26 8.08 17.34 -5.96
CA GLU A 26 6.88 16.60 -6.37
C GLU A 26 6.84 15.17 -5.82
N GLY A 27 8.00 14.62 -5.47
CA GLY A 27 8.17 13.30 -4.88
C GLY A 27 9.48 13.17 -4.09
N LEU A 28 9.86 11.93 -3.80
CA LEU A 28 11.02 11.61 -2.95
C LEU A 28 12.34 11.41 -3.71
N GLY A 29 12.30 11.39 -5.04
CA GLY A 29 13.49 11.22 -5.90
C GLY A 29 14.19 9.87 -5.74
N LEU A 30 13.47 8.85 -5.23
CA LEU A 30 14.03 7.51 -5.05
C LEU A 30 14.28 6.86 -6.41
N LYS A 31 15.40 6.15 -6.52
CA LYS A 31 15.68 5.35 -7.72
C LYS A 31 14.88 4.05 -7.66
N GLU A 32 14.59 3.49 -8.83
CA GLU A 32 13.81 2.25 -8.93
C GLU A 32 14.45 1.09 -8.14
N TYR A 33 15.78 1.01 -8.11
CA TYR A 33 16.49 0.00 -7.31
C TYR A 33 16.32 0.15 -5.78
N ASN A 34 15.84 1.31 -5.32
CA ASN A 34 15.46 1.50 -3.93
C ASN A 34 14.05 0.98 -3.62
N ILE A 35 13.25 0.65 -4.63
CA ILE A 35 11.82 0.34 -4.50
C ILE A 35 11.61 -1.12 -4.87
N GLN A 36 11.26 -1.95 -3.89
CA GLN A 36 10.90 -3.35 -4.11
C GLN A 36 9.38 -3.49 -4.05
N SER A 37 8.74 -3.85 -5.16
CA SER A 37 7.30 -4.15 -5.20
C SER A 37 7.02 -5.62 -4.93
N LYS A 38 5.74 -6.00 -4.72
CA LYS A 38 5.27 -7.39 -4.50
C LYS A 38 5.98 -8.46 -5.33
N ALA A 39 6.26 -8.18 -6.61
CA ALA A 39 6.90 -9.13 -7.53
C ALA A 39 8.37 -9.46 -7.18
N SER A 40 9.02 -8.61 -6.38
CA SER A 40 10.46 -8.64 -6.09
C SER A 40 10.80 -8.88 -4.60
N LEU A 41 9.79 -8.89 -3.72
CA LEU A 41 10.00 -8.94 -2.27
C LEU A 41 10.26 -10.36 -1.75
N LYS A 42 11.35 -10.52 -0.98
CA LYS A 42 11.52 -11.70 -0.12
C LYS A 42 10.45 -11.66 0.98
N LYS A 43 9.84 -12.81 1.24
CA LYS A 43 8.74 -12.95 2.20
C LYS A 43 9.21 -12.51 3.59
N ILE A 44 8.42 -11.65 4.24
CA ILE A 44 8.68 -11.24 5.63
C ILE A 44 7.79 -12.12 6.53
N LEU A 45 8.40 -12.81 7.48
CA LEU A 45 7.67 -13.46 8.57
C LEU A 45 7.19 -12.37 9.52
N ILE A 46 5.88 -12.22 9.63
CA ILE A 46 5.25 -11.34 10.61
C ILE A 46 4.45 -12.18 11.61
N ASP A 47 4.07 -11.55 12.72
CA ASP A 47 3.41 -12.17 13.88
C ASP A 47 4.34 -13.07 14.73
N LYS A 48 3.87 -13.53 15.90
CA LYS A 48 4.67 -14.29 16.87
C LYS A 48 4.15 -15.71 17.09
N GLY A 49 5.05 -16.61 17.49
CA GLY A 49 4.70 -17.99 17.88
C GLY A 49 4.08 -18.79 16.73
N THR A 50 3.06 -19.60 17.05
CA THR A 50 2.38 -20.47 16.08
C THR A 50 1.50 -19.75 15.07
N SER A 51 1.32 -18.43 15.22
CA SER A 51 0.50 -17.58 14.33
C SER A 51 1.30 -16.86 13.26
N GLN A 52 2.58 -17.21 13.07
CA GLN A 52 3.43 -16.62 12.04
C GLN A 52 2.80 -16.72 10.65
N LYS A 53 2.78 -15.59 9.96
CA LYS A 53 2.27 -15.48 8.59
C LYS A 53 3.30 -14.83 7.68
N LEU A 54 3.35 -15.32 6.45
CA LEU A 54 4.14 -14.69 5.39
C LEU A 54 3.35 -13.51 4.85
N TYR A 55 3.93 -12.32 4.98
CA TYR A 55 3.34 -11.07 4.52
C TYR A 55 4.11 -10.51 3.33
N TYR A 56 3.37 -10.00 2.36
CA TYR A 56 3.88 -9.35 1.16
C TYR A 56 3.41 -7.91 1.17
N PRO A 57 4.29 -6.94 1.50
CA PRO A 57 3.91 -5.54 1.38
C PRO A 57 3.78 -5.12 -0.08
N ASP A 58 3.05 -4.03 -0.34
CA ASP A 58 2.87 -3.49 -1.68
C ASP A 58 4.20 -2.91 -2.21
N PHE A 59 4.90 -2.15 -1.35
CA PHE A 59 6.28 -1.72 -1.57
C PHE A 59 7.13 -1.84 -0.30
N ALA A 60 8.42 -2.16 -0.45
CA ALA A 60 9.45 -1.92 0.54
C ALA A 60 10.54 -1.01 -0.04
N ILE A 61 10.88 0.03 0.70
CA ILE A 61 11.95 0.95 0.34
C ILE A 61 13.24 0.53 1.04
N THR A 62 14.25 0.24 0.25
CA THR A 62 15.57 -0.21 0.71
C THR A 62 16.64 0.77 0.25
N ILE A 63 17.40 1.33 1.19
CA ILE A 63 18.56 2.19 0.89
C ILE A 63 19.81 1.45 1.37
N SER A 64 20.81 1.34 0.50
CA SER A 64 22.08 0.66 0.81
C SER A 64 21.90 -0.76 1.38
N GLY A 65 20.89 -1.50 0.91
CA GLY A 65 20.58 -2.85 1.37
C GLY A 65 19.79 -2.94 2.69
N VAL A 66 19.46 -1.80 3.31
CA VAL A 66 18.69 -1.76 4.57
C VAL A 66 17.23 -1.38 4.29
N PRO A 67 16.25 -2.20 4.70
CA PRO A 67 14.83 -1.86 4.58
C PRO A 67 14.48 -0.75 5.57
N LEU A 68 13.93 0.35 5.06
CA LEU A 68 13.63 1.55 5.85
C LEU A 68 12.14 1.83 5.97
N ILE A 69 11.38 1.60 4.90
CA ILE A 69 9.95 1.94 4.85
C ILE A 69 9.19 0.78 4.21
N ILE A 70 8.07 0.42 4.83
CA ILE A 70 7.06 -0.47 4.24
C ILE A 70 5.84 0.37 3.89
N ILE A 71 5.30 0.19 2.69
CA ILE A 71 4.14 0.93 2.20
C ILE A 71 3.05 -0.07 1.82
N GLU A 72 1.84 0.21 2.32
CA GLU A 72 0.62 -0.53 2.03
C GLU A 72 -0.41 0.43 1.41
N ALA A 73 -0.72 0.21 0.15
CA ALA A 73 -1.79 0.85 -0.59
C ALA A 73 -3.16 0.39 -0.09
N LYS A 74 -4.10 1.32 0.01
CA LYS A 74 -5.50 1.01 0.30
C LYS A 74 -6.41 1.70 -0.69
N ASN A 75 -7.38 0.96 -1.20
CA ASN A 75 -8.46 1.55 -1.98
C ASN A 75 -9.43 2.28 -1.04
N GLN A 76 -9.66 3.57 -1.33
CA GLN A 76 -10.59 4.40 -0.57
C GLN A 76 -12.01 3.82 -0.59
N MET A 77 -12.45 3.19 -1.68
CA MET A 77 -13.80 2.64 -1.78
C MET A 77 -14.05 1.52 -0.76
N LYS A 78 -13.04 0.68 -0.46
CA LYS A 78 -13.14 -0.35 0.59
C LYS A 78 -13.34 0.26 1.98
N ILE A 79 -12.78 1.44 2.23
CA ILE A 79 -12.92 2.16 3.50
C ILE A 79 -14.34 2.73 3.61
N TRP A 80 -14.83 3.38 2.54
CA TRP A 80 -16.18 3.93 2.49
C TRP A 80 -17.26 2.85 2.64
N MET A 81 -17.08 1.68 2.05
CA MET A 81 -18.03 0.56 2.20
C MET A 81 -18.14 0.10 3.66
N LYS A 82 -17.00 -0.10 4.35
CA LYS A 82 -16.99 -0.45 5.77
C LYS A 82 -17.67 0.60 6.65
N LEU A 83 -17.51 1.88 6.30
CA LEU A 83 -18.16 2.98 7.01
C LEU A 83 -19.68 2.94 6.80
N ILE A 84 -20.13 2.73 5.56
CA ILE A 84 -21.55 2.60 5.22
C ILE A 84 -22.17 1.41 5.96
N ASP A 85 -21.53 0.24 5.95
CA ASP A 85 -22.01 -0.95 6.66
C ASP A 85 -22.16 -0.68 8.16
N LYS A 86 -21.18 -0.01 8.77
CA LYS A 86 -21.23 0.38 10.18
C LYS A 86 -22.37 1.36 10.46
N LEU A 87 -22.59 2.35 9.59
CA LEU A 87 -23.69 3.31 9.72
C LEU A 87 -25.05 2.62 9.54
N ALA A 88 -25.16 1.67 8.62
CA ALA A 88 -26.38 0.89 8.40
C ALA A 88 -26.73 0.04 9.62
N TYR A 89 -25.73 -0.61 10.24
CA TYR A 89 -25.91 -1.35 11.49
C TYR A 89 -26.38 -0.45 12.65
N MET A 90 -25.76 0.73 12.80
CA MET A 90 -26.14 1.70 13.85
C MET A 90 -27.54 2.32 13.64
N ARG A 91 -28.12 2.23 12.44
CA ARG A 91 -29.49 2.70 12.17
C ARG A 91 -30.57 1.66 12.46
N GLN A 92 -30.20 0.39 12.66
CA GLN A 92 -31.11 -0.72 12.94
C GLN A 92 -31.20 -1.05 14.45
N ASN A 93 -30.39 -0.38 15.28
CA ASN A 93 -30.40 -0.45 16.74
C ASN A 93 -30.73 0.93 17.31
#